data_AF-A0A1S2FDD5-F1
#
_entry.id   AF-A0A1S2FDD5-F1
#
_cell.length_a   1.000
_cell.length_b   1.000
_cell.length_c   1.000
_cell.angle_alpha   90.00
_cell.angle_beta   90.00
_cell.angle_gamma   90.00
#
_symmetry.space_group_name_H-M   'P 1'
#
loop_
_entity.id
_entity.type
_entity.pdbx_description
1 polymer ?
#
loop_
_entity_poly.entity_id
_entity_poly.type
_entity_poly.pdbx_seq_one_letter_code
_entity_poly.pdbx_strand_id
1 'polypeptide(L)'
;MAILNDHEEKGTWAEFTFISRIPGEDEGCQINFKFYEASRIIYDLNFGWTNLTIRNFISVTAQFPLEYLNGFKLDGLFMSFEKHLYQLSWKPMEQEGIYQLRFYGSEQDFQLKADKESVRRFGSQIKQDWDEAPLV
;
A
#
# COMPACT_ATOMS: atom_id res chain seq x y z
N MET A 1 9.53 -7.31 4.58
CA MET A 1 8.43 -6.57 5.23
C MET A 1 8.52 -5.12 4.80
N ALA A 2 7.42 -4.57 4.28
CA ALA A 2 7.40 -3.23 3.74
C ALA A 2 6.75 -2.28 4.73
N ILE A 3 7.44 -1.17 5.03
CA ILE A 3 7.01 -0.17 6.01
C ILE A 3 6.95 1.20 5.35
N LEU A 4 5.86 1.92 5.59
CA LEU A 4 5.71 3.33 5.21
C LEU A 4 5.47 4.16 6.48
N ASN A 5 6.47 4.94 6.87
CA ASN A 5 6.40 5.80 8.05
C ASN A 5 5.74 7.13 7.72
N ASP A 6 5.01 7.68 8.69
CA ASP A 6 4.58 9.06 8.65
C ASP A 6 5.80 10.02 8.72
N HIS A 7 5.75 11.07 7.91
CA HIS A 7 6.82 12.07 7.80
C HIS A 7 6.85 13.02 9.00
N GLU A 8 5.71 13.30 9.62
CA GLU A 8 5.56 14.27 10.71
C GLU A 8 5.36 13.57 12.07
N GLU A 9 4.53 12.53 12.10
CA GLU A 9 4.13 11.84 13.32
C GLU A 9 5.02 10.63 13.60
N LYS A 10 6.07 10.84 14.40
CA LYS A 10 6.91 9.74 14.88
C LYS A 10 6.06 8.68 15.60
N GLY A 11 6.19 7.44 15.15
CA GLY A 11 5.44 6.31 15.69
C GLY A 11 4.13 6.01 14.98
N THR A 12 3.82 6.70 13.88
CA THR A 12 2.71 6.37 12.98
C THR A 12 3.27 5.72 11.70
N TRP A 13 2.81 4.53 11.34
CA TRP A 13 3.23 3.85 10.10
C TRP A 13 2.24 2.77 9.63
N ALA A 14 2.31 2.47 8.34
CA ALA A 14 1.69 1.31 7.73
C ALA A 14 2.72 0.20 7.48
N GLU A 15 2.35 -1.05 7.73
CA GLU A 15 3.19 -2.23 7.56
C GLU A 15 2.47 -3.28 6.73
N PHE A 16 3.15 -3.82 5.73
CA PHE A 16 2.69 -4.94 4.90
C PHE A 16 3.66 -6.11 5.04
N THR A 17 3.12 -7.26 5.41
CA THR A 17 3.86 -8.52 5.51
C THR A 17 3.19 -9.58 4.65
N PHE A 18 3.89 -10.11 3.66
CA PHE A 18 3.39 -11.22 2.84
C PHE A 18 3.48 -12.54 3.60
N ILE A 19 2.35 -13.23 3.70
CA ILE A 19 2.23 -14.54 4.34
C ILE A 19 2.54 -15.64 3.31
N SER A 20 1.94 -15.53 2.13
CA SER A 20 2.13 -16.46 1.02
C SER A 20 1.71 -15.85 -0.31
N ARG A 21 2.09 -16.50 -1.41
CA ARG A 21 1.62 -16.23 -2.76
C ARG A 21 1.30 -17.52 -3.51
N ILE A 22 0.31 -17.44 -4.38
CA ILE A 22 -0.06 -18.51 -5.31
C ILE A 22 0.29 -18.01 -6.72
N PRO A 23 1.12 -18.73 -7.49
CA PRO A 23 1.51 -18.30 -8.83
C PRO A 23 0.35 -18.48 -9.82
N GLY A 24 0.14 -17.47 -10.68
CA GLY A 24 -0.94 -17.45 -11.67
C GLY A 24 -1.47 -16.04 -11.85
N GLU A 25 -2.04 -15.70 -13.01
CA GLU A 25 -2.56 -14.34 -13.23
C GLU A 25 -3.83 -14.07 -12.40
N ASP A 26 -4.72 -15.07 -12.35
CA ASP A 26 -6.02 -15.01 -11.66
C ASP A 26 -5.96 -15.47 -10.19
N GLU A 27 -4.76 -15.84 -9.72
CA GLU A 27 -4.50 -16.24 -8.34
C GLU A 27 -4.23 -15.02 -7.44
N GLY A 28 -3.68 -15.23 -6.24
CA GLY A 28 -3.42 -14.13 -5.32
C GLY A 28 -2.32 -14.37 -4.30
N CYS A 29 -2.31 -13.50 -3.31
CA CYS A 29 -1.40 -13.52 -2.18
C CYS A 29 -2.17 -13.27 -0.88
N GLN A 30 -1.61 -13.76 0.21
CA GLN A 30 -2.07 -13.48 1.57
C GLN A 30 -1.14 -12.46 2.21
N ILE A 31 -1.73 -11.42 2.79
CA ILE A 31 -1.04 -10.27 3.34
C ILE A 31 -1.55 -10.04 4.76
N ASN A 32 -0.63 -9.79 5.68
CA ASN A 32 -0.93 -9.16 6.95
C ASN A 32 -0.65 -7.66 6.81
N PHE A 33 -1.66 -6.84 7.09
CA PHE A 33 -1.55 -5.40 7.14
C PHE A 33 -1.70 -4.93 8.58
N LYS A 34 -0.77 -4.08 9.02
CA LYS A 34 -0.85 -3.40 10.31
C LYS A 34 -0.76 -1.90 10.14
N PHE A 35 -1.50 -1.20 10.98
CA PHE A 35 -1.37 0.23 11.12
C PHE A 35 -1.07 0.58 12.56
N TYR A 36 -0.07 1.44 12.75
CA TYR A 36 0.40 1.87 14.05
C TYR A 36 0.17 3.36 14.21
N GLU A 37 -0.21 3.76 15.42
CA GLU A 37 -0.34 5.15 15.84
C GLU A 37 0.29 5.28 17.23
N ALA A 38 1.12 6.31 17.43
CA ALA A 38 1.88 6.50 18.68
C ALA A 38 2.63 5.23 19.14
N SER A 39 3.22 4.50 18.19
CA SER A 39 3.95 3.23 18.40
C SER A 39 3.10 2.09 18.96
N ARG A 40 1.77 2.16 18.82
CA ARG A 40 0.84 1.10 19.20
C ARG A 40 0.13 0.58 17.97
N ILE A 41 -0.08 -0.73 17.89
CA ILE A 41 -0.93 -1.33 16.87
C ILE A 41 -2.37 -0.88 17.13
N ILE A 42 -2.95 -0.19 16.16
CA ILE A 42 -4.39 0.17 16.18
C ILE A 42 -5.20 -0.67 15.20
N TYR A 43 -4.54 -1.35 14.27
CA TYR A 43 -5.17 -2.25 13.32
C TYR A 43 -4.23 -3.38 12.91
N ASP A 44 -4.76 -4.59 12.80
CA ASP A 44 -4.04 -5.80 12.42
C ASP A 44 -5.01 -6.74 11.68
N LEU A 45 -4.83 -6.91 10.37
CA LEU A 45 -5.73 -7.71 9.55
C LEU A 45 -4.95 -8.58 8.55
N ASN A 46 -5.32 -9.87 8.50
CA ASN A 46 -4.95 -10.76 7.41
C ASN A 46 -6.02 -10.71 6.31
N PHE A 47 -5.60 -10.52 5.07
CA PHE A 47 -6.49 -10.57 3.91
C PHE A 47 -5.78 -11.08 2.65
N GLY A 48 -6.57 -11.42 1.64
CA GLY A 48 -6.09 -11.77 0.31
C GLY A 48 -6.19 -10.60 -0.66
N TRP A 49 -5.20 -10.50 -1.55
CA TRP A 49 -5.28 -9.70 -2.78
C TRP A 49 -5.01 -10.59 -3.98
N THR A 50 -5.73 -10.36 -5.08
CA THR A 50 -5.39 -10.96 -6.36
C THR A 50 -4.01 -10.50 -6.84
N ASN A 51 -3.37 -11.32 -7.67
CA ASN A 51 -2.08 -11.01 -8.27
C ASN A 51 -2.19 -9.77 -9.19
N LEU A 52 -3.35 -9.53 -9.79
CA LEU A 52 -3.65 -8.30 -10.50
C LEU A 52 -3.64 -7.08 -9.56
N THR A 53 -4.34 -7.15 -8.43
CA THR A 53 -4.39 -6.04 -7.46
C THR A 53 -3.00 -5.70 -6.94
N ILE A 54 -2.22 -6.68 -6.50
CA ILE A 54 -0.90 -6.39 -5.93
C ILE A 54 0.07 -5.81 -6.97
N ARG A 55 0.05 -6.28 -8.24
CA ARG A 55 0.86 -5.71 -9.33
C ARG A 55 0.52 -4.24 -9.60
N ASN A 56 -0.77 -3.92 -9.59
CA ASN A 56 -1.26 -2.57 -9.78
C ASN A 56 -0.86 -1.67 -8.60
N PHE A 57 -1.01 -2.16 -7.36
CA PHE A 57 -0.59 -1.46 -6.16
C PHE A 57 0.92 -1.19 -6.14
N ILE A 58 1.73 -2.17 -6.51
CA ILE A 58 3.20 -2.02 -6.69
C ILE A 58 3.49 -0.95 -7.74
N SER A 59 2.81 -0.97 -8.88
CA SER A 59 3.03 0.02 -9.95
C SER A 59 2.74 1.44 -9.47
N VAL A 60 1.62 1.63 -8.78
CA VAL A 60 1.21 2.93 -8.21
C VAL A 60 2.21 3.44 -7.18
N THR A 61 2.67 2.56 -6.28
CA THR A 61 3.56 2.96 -5.18
C THR A 61 5.02 3.09 -5.61
N ALA A 62 5.56 2.17 -6.42
CA ALA A 62 6.96 2.20 -6.86
C ALA A 62 7.26 3.33 -7.85
N GLN A 63 6.27 3.77 -8.63
CA GLN A 63 6.41 4.87 -9.60
C GLN A 63 5.83 6.20 -9.10
N PHE A 64 5.42 6.26 -7.83
CA PHE A 64 4.64 7.33 -7.24
C PHE A 64 5.23 8.75 -7.46
N PRO A 65 4.41 9.79 -7.66
CA PRO A 65 2.99 9.70 -8.00
C PRO A 65 2.82 9.19 -9.44
N LEU A 66 1.97 8.19 -9.62
CA LEU A 66 1.65 7.66 -10.94
C LEU A 66 0.43 8.38 -11.52
N GLU A 67 0.52 8.88 -12.74
CA GLU A 67 -0.59 9.59 -13.40
C GLU A 67 -1.58 8.64 -14.10
N TYR A 68 -1.06 7.58 -14.73
CA TYR A 68 -1.84 6.63 -15.50
C TYR A 68 -1.52 5.19 -15.11
N LEU A 69 -2.54 4.34 -15.01
CA LEU A 69 -2.43 2.91 -14.81
C LEU A 69 -3.34 2.19 -15.80
N ASN A 70 -2.79 1.25 -16.57
CA ASN A 70 -3.54 0.47 -17.56
C ASN A 70 -4.36 1.34 -18.55
N GLY A 71 -3.85 2.52 -18.90
CA GLY A 71 -4.51 3.48 -19.80
C GLY A 71 -5.54 4.40 -19.13
N PHE A 72 -5.79 4.24 -17.83
CA PHE A 72 -6.71 5.09 -17.07
C PHE A 72 -5.95 6.14 -16.26
N LYS A 73 -6.45 7.38 -16.26
CA LYS A 73 -5.92 8.45 -15.43
C LYS A 73 -6.34 8.22 -13.98
N LEU A 74 -5.39 8.28 -13.04
CA LEU A 74 -5.63 7.97 -11.63
C LEU A 74 -6.16 9.17 -10.83
N ASP A 75 -5.79 10.41 -11.20
CA ASP A 75 -6.21 11.64 -10.51
C ASP A 75 -6.08 11.58 -8.96
N GLY A 76 -5.00 10.97 -8.48
CA GLY A 76 -4.74 10.84 -7.05
C GLY A 76 -5.41 9.64 -6.38
N LEU A 77 -5.87 8.65 -7.15
CA LEU A 77 -6.70 7.56 -6.65
C LEU A 77 -6.36 6.23 -7.32
N PHE A 78 -6.07 5.22 -6.50
CA PHE A 78 -6.05 3.82 -6.88
C PHE A 78 -7.19 3.08 -6.19
N MET A 79 -7.94 2.26 -6.93
CA MET A 79 -9.02 1.42 -6.42
C MET A 79 -8.90 0.00 -6.96
N SER A 80 -9.32 -0.97 -6.16
CA SER A 80 -9.44 -2.39 -6.50
C SER A 80 -10.82 -2.91 -6.07
N PHE A 81 -11.20 -4.10 -6.52
CA PHE A 81 -12.43 -4.78 -6.12
C PHE A 81 -12.27 -5.66 -4.87
N GLU A 82 -11.11 -5.56 -4.21
CA GLU A 82 -10.81 -6.34 -3.02
C GLU A 82 -11.72 -5.90 -1.87
N LYS A 83 -11.99 -6.80 -0.92
CA LYS A 83 -12.89 -6.49 0.18
C LYS A 83 -12.25 -5.60 1.25
N HIS A 84 -11.03 -5.94 1.65
CA HIS A 84 -10.51 -5.54 2.97
C HIS A 84 -9.69 -4.26 2.97
N LEU A 85 -8.87 -4.05 1.94
CA LEU A 85 -8.08 -2.84 1.73
C LEU A 85 -8.14 -2.55 0.24
N TYR A 86 -9.06 -1.66 -0.15
CA TYR A 86 -9.51 -1.60 -1.53
C TYR A 86 -9.09 -0.34 -2.26
N GLN A 87 -8.64 0.68 -1.55
CA GLN A 87 -8.32 1.97 -2.16
C GLN A 87 -7.15 2.67 -1.47
N LEU A 88 -6.33 3.34 -2.27
CA LEU A 88 -5.30 4.28 -1.85
C LEU A 88 -5.55 5.60 -2.56
N SER A 89 -5.79 6.68 -1.83
CA SER A 89 -5.83 8.03 -2.38
C SER A 89 -4.65 8.85 -1.91
N TRP A 90 -4.17 9.77 -2.74
CA TRP A 90 -3.13 10.72 -2.38
C TRP A 90 -3.45 12.12 -2.89
N LYS A 91 -3.04 13.11 -2.11
CA LYS A 91 -3.04 14.51 -2.55
C LYS A 91 -1.74 15.20 -2.12
N PRO A 92 -1.18 16.09 -2.95
CA PRO A 92 -0.04 16.90 -2.55
C PRO A 92 -0.43 17.81 -1.39
N MET A 93 0.51 18.03 -0.48
CA MET A 93 0.38 19.01 0.60
C MET A 93 1.00 20.35 0.19
N GLU A 94 0.84 21.38 1.03
CA GLU A 94 1.48 22.69 0.81
C GLU A 94 3.00 22.59 0.78
N GLN A 95 3.56 21.67 1.57
CA GLN A 95 4.98 21.35 1.53
C GLN A 95 5.29 20.53 0.27
N GLU A 96 6.17 21.07 -0.57
CA GLU A 96 6.57 20.45 -1.83
C GLU A 96 7.14 19.03 -1.59
N GLY A 97 6.65 18.07 -2.39
CA GLY A 97 7.10 16.68 -2.34
C GLY A 97 6.49 15.82 -1.23
N ILE A 98 5.67 16.39 -0.34
CA ILE A 98 4.92 15.65 0.69
C ILE A 98 3.49 15.41 0.23
N TYR A 99 2.99 14.21 0.51
CA TYR A 99 1.65 13.77 0.14
C TYR A 99 0.90 13.26 1.36
N GLN A 100 -0.38 13.61 1.46
CA GLN A 100 -1.30 12.97 2.38
C GLN A 100 -1.87 11.73 1.71
N LEU A 101 -1.56 10.56 2.26
CA LEU A 101 -2.03 9.26 1.80
C LEU A 101 -3.18 8.78 2.67
N ARG A 102 -4.21 8.21 2.05
CA ARG A 102 -5.32 7.56 2.75
C ARG A 102 -5.53 6.16 2.20
N PHE A 103 -5.46 5.19 3.09
CA PHE A 103 -5.76 3.78 2.84
C PHE A 103 -7.20 3.53 3.29
N TYR A 104 -8.06 3.06 2.39
CA TYR A 104 -9.45 2.77 2.71
C TYR A 104 -9.63 1.26 2.84
N GLY A 105 -10.12 0.85 4.00
CA GLY A 105 -10.40 -0.54 4.34
C GLY A 105 -11.87 -0.78 4.62
N SER A 106 -12.28 -2.05 4.65
CA SER A 106 -13.68 -2.40 4.91
C SER A 106 -14.18 -2.00 6.30
N GLU A 107 -13.27 -1.94 7.27
CA GLU A 107 -13.60 -1.69 8.68
C GLU A 107 -13.17 -0.29 9.14
N GLN A 108 -12.04 0.18 8.63
CA GLN A 108 -11.45 1.44 9.03
C GLN A 108 -10.58 2.02 7.91
N ASP A 109 -10.53 3.34 7.85
CA ASP A 109 -9.62 4.10 7.00
C ASP A 109 -8.40 4.54 7.81
N PHE A 110 -7.24 4.58 7.14
CA PHE A 110 -5.97 4.99 7.72
C PHE A 110 -5.37 6.13 6.93
N GLN A 111 -4.63 6.99 7.61
CA GLN A 111 -4.02 8.13 6.98
C GLN A 111 -2.60 8.32 7.50
N LEU A 112 -1.67 8.60 6.60
CA LEU A 112 -0.35 9.09 6.95
C LEU A 112 0.14 10.09 5.90
N LYS A 113 1.14 10.87 6.27
CA LYS A 113 1.85 11.78 5.37
C LYS A 113 3.18 11.17 5.00
N ALA A 114 3.55 11.17 3.73
CA ALA A 114 4.83 10.65 3.29
C ALA A 114 5.41 11.49 2.15
N ASP A 115 6.73 11.59 2.10
CA ASP A 115 7.42 12.11 0.94
C ASP A 115 7.40 11.10 -0.21
N LYS A 116 7.52 11.63 -1.43
CA LYS A 116 7.52 10.84 -2.67
C LYS A 116 8.50 9.66 -2.67
N GLU A 117 9.72 9.85 -2.16
CA GLU A 117 10.76 8.82 -2.22
C GLU A 117 10.52 7.72 -1.18
N SER A 118 9.94 8.05 -0.04
CA SER A 118 9.45 7.07 0.94
C SER A 118 8.37 6.17 0.36
N VAL A 119 7.40 6.72 -0.39
CA VAL A 119 6.35 5.91 -1.06
C VAL A 119 6.95 4.98 -2.12
N ARG A 120 7.90 5.48 -2.92
CA ARG A 120 8.59 4.68 -3.95
C ARG A 120 9.41 3.54 -3.37
N ARG A 121 10.13 3.81 -2.29
CA ARG A 121 10.89 2.78 -1.55
C ARG A 121 9.94 1.74 -0.98
N PHE A 122 8.83 2.17 -0.39
CA PHE A 122 7.80 1.27 0.11
C PHE A 122 7.24 0.36 -0.99
N GLY A 123 6.87 0.91 -2.15
CA GLY A 123 6.40 0.10 -3.28
C GLY A 123 7.46 -0.88 -3.82
N SER A 124 8.72 -0.47 -3.83
CA SER A 124 9.84 -1.35 -4.21
C SER A 124 10.03 -2.49 -3.21
N GLN A 125 9.90 -2.22 -1.91
CA GLN A 125 9.98 -3.23 -0.86
C GLN A 125 8.79 -4.20 -0.92
N ILE A 126 7.58 -3.71 -1.19
CA ILE A 126 6.41 -4.58 -1.43
C ILE A 126 6.68 -5.54 -2.58
N LYS A 127 7.22 -5.04 -3.69
CA LYS A 127 7.56 -5.90 -4.84
C LYS A 127 8.55 -6.99 -4.43
N GLN A 128 9.63 -6.62 -3.74
CA GLN A 128 10.62 -7.58 -3.29
C GLN A 128 10.00 -8.63 -2.34
N ASP A 129 9.25 -8.18 -1.34
CA ASP A 129 8.62 -9.06 -0.35
C ASP A 129 7.61 -10.01 -1.00
N TRP A 130 6.85 -9.53 -1.98
CA TRP A 130 5.94 -10.37 -2.75
C TRP A 130 6.69 -11.40 -3.61
N ASP A 131 7.80 -11.01 -4.26
CA ASP A 131 8.61 -11.93 -5.05
C ASP A 131 9.26 -13.03 -4.21
N GLU A 132 9.60 -12.73 -2.95
CA GLU A 132 10.23 -13.63 -1.97
C GLU A 132 9.22 -14.39 -1.10
N ALA A 133 7.91 -14.07 -1.19
CA ALA A 133 6.88 -14.70 -0.37
C ALA A 133 6.78 -16.22 -0.64
N PRO A 134 6.51 -17.03 0.41
CA PRO A 134 6.35 -18.48 0.27
C PRO A 134 5.32 -18.85 -0.80
N LEU A 135 5.69 -19.79 -1.66
CA LEU A 135 4.75 -20.41 -2.61
C LEU A 135 3.90 -21.43 -1.87
N VAL A 136 2.59 -21.40 -2.12
CA VAL A 136 1.61 -22.38 -1.63
C VAL A 136 0.92 -23.03 -2.81
#